data_AF-A0A933SYQ1-F1
#
_entry.id   AF-A0A933SYQ1-F1
#
_cell.length_a   1.000
_cell.length_b   1.000
_cell.length_c   1.000
_cell.angle_alpha   90.00
_cell.angle_beta   90.00
_cell.angle_gamma   90.00
#
_symmetry.space_group_name_H-M   'P 1'
#
loop_
_entity.id
_entity.type
_entity.pdbx_description
1 polymer ?
#
loop_
_entity_poly.entity_id
_entity_poly.type
_entity_poly.pdbx_seq_one_letter_code
_entity_poly.pdbx_strand_id
1 'polypeptide(L)'
;PVAVTKVLKIKMSNAIRKRIELAHKGIKEFRKGGSNLFDVFLISKEAAMDILIIKGKLGLFRDYERFKKVWRKGLLSSEEIISITEVKTGPKLGRIIVELKKAQFEGRVRSKRSAIEFMRALNF
;
A
#
# COMPACT_ATOMS: atom_id res chain seq x y z
N PRO A 1 -5.82 48.90 -9.23
CA PRO A 1 -6.46 48.13 -8.13
C PRO A 1 -6.50 46.63 -8.47
N VAL A 2 -5.57 45.84 -7.91
CA VAL A 2 -5.55 44.39 -8.08
C VAL A 2 -6.59 43.80 -7.15
N ALA A 3 -7.60 43.11 -7.70
CA ALA A 3 -8.62 42.46 -6.92
C ALA A 3 -7.97 41.40 -6.01
N VAL A 4 -7.95 41.67 -4.70
CA VAL A 4 -7.56 40.68 -3.69
C VAL A 4 -8.59 39.56 -3.76
N THR A 5 -8.22 38.45 -4.39
CA THR A 5 -9.08 37.28 -4.49
C THR A 5 -9.28 36.76 -3.07
N LYS A 6 -10.49 36.96 -2.52
CA LYS A 6 -10.87 36.46 -1.21
C LYS A 6 -10.75 34.93 -1.26
N VAL A 7 -9.66 34.39 -0.71
CA VAL A 7 -9.45 32.94 -0.64
C VAL A 7 -10.59 32.38 0.20
N LEU A 8 -11.55 31.75 -0.47
CA LEU A 8 -12.67 31.08 0.17
C LEU A 8 -12.09 30.04 1.11
N LYS A 9 -12.32 30.22 2.42
CA LYS A 9 -11.92 29.26 3.44
C LYS A 9 -12.89 28.08 3.39
N ILE A 10 -12.68 27.20 2.42
CA ILE A 10 -13.53 26.03 2.20
C ILE A 10 -13.41 25.13 3.44
N LYS A 11 -14.48 25.04 4.23
CA LYS A 11 -14.61 24.05 5.29
C LYS A 11 -14.80 22.69 4.63
N MET A 12 -13.78 21.85 4.74
CA MET A 12 -13.77 20.50 4.20
C MET A 12 -13.89 19.49 5.34
N SER A 13 -14.66 18.43 5.14
CA SER A 13 -14.71 17.32 6.10
C SER A 13 -13.32 16.67 6.20
N ASN A 14 -13.02 16.14 7.39
CA ASN A 14 -11.75 15.44 7.61
C ASN A 14 -11.57 14.24 6.67
N ALA A 15 -12.67 13.58 6.29
CA ALA A 15 -12.65 12.46 5.35
C ALA A 15 -12.18 12.89 3.96
N ILE A 16 -12.71 13.98 3.40
CA ILE A 16 -12.30 14.49 2.09
C ILE A 16 -10.85 14.99 2.16
N ARG A 17 -10.48 15.72 3.22
CA ARG A 17 -9.11 16.21 3.40
C ARG A 17 -8.09 15.06 3.39
N LYS A 18 -8.36 14.02 4.19
CA LYS A 18 -7.48 12.84 4.28
C LYS A 18 -7.36 12.11 2.94
N ARG A 19 -8.47 11.98 2.19
CA ARG A 19 -8.46 11.35 0.87
C ARG A 19 -7.61 12.13 -0.13
N ILE A 20 -7.70 13.46 -0.13
CA ILE A 20 -6.85 14.34 -0.95
C ILE A 20 -5.38 14.20 -0.56
N GLU A 21 -5.06 14.18 0.74
CA GLU A 21 -3.68 14.00 1.20
C GLU A 21 -3.08 12.66 0.76
N LEU A 22 -3.85 11.57 0.85
CA LEU A 22 -3.44 10.25 0.40
C LEU A 22 -3.26 10.20 -1.13
N ALA A 23 -4.21 10.77 -1.88
CA ALA A 23 -4.10 10.90 -3.33
C ALA A 23 -2.81 11.65 -3.72
N HIS A 24 -2.52 12.77 -3.06
CA HIS A 24 -1.30 13.55 -3.29
C HIS A 24 -0.02 12.77 -3.01
N LYS A 25 0.04 12.05 -1.87
CA LYS A 25 1.17 11.18 -1.53
C LYS A 25 1.38 10.10 -2.58
N GLY A 26 0.32 9.43 -2.99
CA GLY A 26 0.39 8.39 -4.00
C GLY A 26 0.73 8.92 -5.39
N ILE A 27 0.25 10.11 -5.79
CA ILE A 27 0.65 10.76 -7.04
C ILE A 27 2.16 11.06 -7.05
N LYS A 28 2.70 11.53 -5.92
CA LYS A 28 4.15 11.76 -5.77
C LYS A 28 4.92 10.47 -5.94
N GLU A 29 4.47 9.38 -5.32
CA GLU A 29 5.11 8.08 -5.42
C GLU A 29 5.06 7.54 -6.85
N PHE A 30 3.90 7.65 -7.51
CA PHE A 30 3.72 7.24 -8.91
C PHE A 30 4.67 7.96 -9.88
N ARG A 31 5.09 9.20 -9.56
CA ARG A 31 6.00 10.00 -10.38
C ARG A 31 7.46 9.60 -10.24
N LYS A 32 7.86 8.91 -9.16
CA LYS A 32 9.28 8.60 -8.88
C LYS A 32 9.92 7.59 -9.84
N GLY A 33 9.17 7.02 -10.79
CA GLY A 33 9.73 6.20 -11.87
C GLY A 33 10.60 5.07 -11.34
N GLY A 34 9.98 4.06 -10.72
CA GLY A 34 10.69 2.95 -10.08
C GLY A 34 9.97 2.38 -8.86
N SER A 35 9.03 3.14 -8.29
CA SER A 35 8.18 2.65 -7.20
C SER A 35 7.31 1.49 -7.69
N ASN A 36 7.40 0.34 -7.02
CA ASN A 36 6.55 -0.79 -7.38
C ASN A 36 5.07 -0.44 -7.12
N LEU A 37 4.15 -1.08 -7.84
CA LEU A 37 2.71 -0.82 -7.71
C LEU A 37 2.16 -1.09 -6.30
N PHE A 38 2.76 -2.04 -5.58
CA PHE A 38 2.38 -2.36 -4.20
C PHE A 38 2.59 -1.17 -3.27
N ASP A 39 3.74 -0.49 -3.34
CA ASP A 39 4.09 0.64 -2.49
C ASP A 39 3.17 1.84 -2.78
N VAL A 40 2.87 2.07 -4.07
CA VAL A 40 1.88 3.07 -4.48
C VAL A 40 0.53 2.76 -3.82
N PHE A 41 0.02 1.53 -3.94
CA PHE A 41 -1.27 1.16 -3.36
C PHE A 41 -1.27 1.23 -1.83
N LEU A 42 -0.17 0.82 -1.19
CA LEU A 42 0.00 0.85 0.26
C LEU A 42 -0.03 2.27 0.82
N ILE A 43 0.68 3.20 0.18
CA ILE A 43 0.75 4.62 0.61
C ILE A 43 -0.58 5.32 0.34
N SER A 44 -1.22 4.99 -0.78
CA SER A 44 -2.44 5.65 -1.23
C SER A 44 -3.71 5.15 -0.53
N LYS A 45 -3.68 3.92 0.01
CA LYS A 45 -4.79 3.29 0.73
C LYS A 45 -6.12 3.43 -0.04
N GLU A 46 -7.15 3.99 0.58
CA GLU A 46 -8.46 4.21 -0.02
C GLU A 46 -8.44 5.13 -1.26
N ALA A 47 -7.42 5.98 -1.41
CA ALA A 47 -7.27 6.89 -2.54
C ALA A 47 -6.55 6.24 -3.74
N ALA A 48 -6.11 4.98 -3.64
CA ALA A 48 -5.39 4.30 -4.73
C ALA A 48 -6.18 4.31 -6.05
N MET A 49 -7.49 4.08 -5.99
CA MET A 49 -8.37 4.09 -7.16
C MET A 49 -8.46 5.48 -7.80
N ASP A 50 -8.55 6.53 -6.98
CA ASP A 50 -8.60 7.92 -7.47
C ASP A 50 -7.34 8.25 -8.26
N ILE A 51 -6.18 7.81 -7.78
CA ILE A 51 -4.90 8.04 -8.45
C ILE A 51 -4.85 7.35 -9.80
N LEU A 52 -5.32 6.10 -9.88
CA LEU A 52 -5.37 5.38 -11.16
C LEU A 52 -6.26 6.09 -12.17
N ILE A 53 -7.40 6.64 -11.73
CA ILE A 53 -8.29 7.45 -12.57
C ILE A 53 -7.60 8.74 -13.01
N ILE A 54 -7.08 9.52 -12.06
CA ILE A 54 -6.40 10.80 -12.31
C ILE A 54 -5.20 10.65 -13.27
N LYS A 55 -4.50 9.51 -13.21
CA LYS A 55 -3.35 9.21 -14.07
C LYS A 55 -3.71 8.52 -15.39
N GLY A 56 -4.98 8.22 -15.64
CA GLY A 56 -5.43 7.49 -16.82
C GLY A 56 -4.89 6.05 -16.89
N LYS A 57 -4.61 5.42 -15.75
CA LYS A 57 -3.98 4.08 -15.64
C LYS A 57 -5.02 3.00 -15.29
N LEU A 58 -6.16 3.02 -15.97
CA LEU A 58 -7.28 2.11 -15.72
C LEU A 58 -6.91 0.62 -15.93
N GLY A 59 -5.92 0.34 -16.79
CA GLY A 59 -5.40 -1.02 -16.97
C GLY A 59 -4.84 -1.67 -15.70
N LEU A 60 -4.45 -0.87 -14.70
CA LEU A 60 -3.93 -1.33 -13.42
C LEU A 60 -5.02 -1.67 -12.39
N PHE A 61 -6.30 -1.62 -12.77
CA PHE A 61 -7.41 -1.96 -11.87
C PHE A 61 -7.33 -3.41 -11.40
N ARG A 62 -6.94 -4.33 -12.29
CA ARG A 62 -6.73 -5.74 -11.92
C ARG A 62 -5.62 -5.90 -10.90
N ASP A 63 -4.54 -5.13 -11.03
CA ASP A 63 -3.45 -5.11 -10.05
C ASP A 63 -3.94 -4.57 -8.70
N TYR A 64 -4.74 -3.51 -8.70
CA TYR A 64 -5.32 -2.99 -7.45
C TYR A 64 -6.24 -4.01 -6.77
N GLU A 65 -7.07 -4.74 -7.52
CA GLU A 65 -7.89 -5.82 -6.98
C GLU A 65 -7.04 -6.95 -6.39
N ARG A 66 -5.95 -7.33 -7.08
CA ARG A 66 -4.98 -8.31 -6.57
C ARG A 66 -4.33 -7.81 -5.28
N PHE A 67 -3.91 -6.55 -5.22
CA PHE A 67 -3.37 -5.93 -4.02
C PHE A 67 -4.35 -6.03 -2.85
N LYS A 68 -5.62 -5.66 -3.04
CA LYS A 68 -6.64 -5.76 -1.99
C LYS A 68 -6.81 -7.20 -1.49
N LYS A 69 -6.81 -8.19 -2.39
CA LYS A 69 -6.92 -9.62 -2.02
C LYS A 69 -5.74 -10.04 -1.13
N VAL A 70 -4.52 -9.74 -1.55
CA VAL A 70 -3.29 -10.04 -0.78
C VAL A 70 -3.27 -9.29 0.55
N TRP A 71 -3.67 -8.02 0.55
CA TRP A 71 -3.67 -7.19 1.75
C TRP A 71 -4.67 -7.69 2.79
N ARG A 72 -5.86 -8.12 2.37
CA ARG A 72 -6.90 -8.65 3.26
C ARG A 72 -6.60 -10.06 3.74
N LYS A 73 -6.12 -10.94 2.86
CA LYS A 73 -5.87 -12.36 3.16
C LYS A 73 -4.55 -12.79 2.54
N GLY A 74 -3.47 -12.57 3.30
CA GLY A 74 -2.14 -13.07 2.94
C GLY A 74 -2.06 -14.59 3.06
N LEU A 75 -0.93 -15.17 2.64
CA LEU A 75 -0.67 -16.60 2.74
C LEU A 75 -0.46 -17.10 4.18
N LEU A 76 -0.06 -16.20 5.09
CA LEU A 76 0.16 -16.46 6.50
C LEU A 76 -0.59 -15.41 7.33
N SER A 77 -1.14 -15.83 8.47
CA SER A 77 -1.67 -14.93 9.50
C SER A 77 -0.54 -14.25 10.28
N SER A 78 -0.88 -13.21 11.03
CA SER A 78 0.08 -12.54 11.92
C SER A 78 0.62 -13.50 12.98
N GLU A 79 -0.23 -14.37 13.51
CA GLU A 79 0.09 -15.37 14.54
C GLU A 79 1.06 -16.42 13.97
N GLU A 80 0.83 -16.89 12.75
CA GLU A 80 1.74 -17.81 12.06
C GLU A 80 3.10 -17.16 11.81
N ILE A 81 3.11 -15.89 11.41
CA ILE A 81 4.35 -15.12 11.21
C ILE A 81 5.13 -14.99 12.53
N ILE A 82 4.45 -14.67 13.64
CA ILE A 82 5.08 -14.59 14.97
C ILE A 82 5.65 -15.96 15.35
N SER A 83 4.91 -17.05 15.13
CA SER A 83 5.39 -18.40 15.45
C SER A 83 6.60 -18.83 14.62
N ILE A 84 6.74 -18.35 13.38
CA ILE A 84 7.86 -18.70 12.50
C ILE A 84 9.10 -17.85 12.79
N THR A 85 8.90 -16.58 13.14
CA THR A 85 10.00 -15.60 13.27
C THR A 85 10.41 -15.30 14.70
N GLU A 86 9.59 -15.70 15.67
CA GLU A 86 9.72 -15.34 17.09
C GLU A 86 9.73 -13.82 17.35
N VAL A 87 9.40 -13.01 16.35
CA VAL A 87 9.34 -11.56 16.45
C VAL A 87 8.08 -11.15 17.17
N LYS A 88 8.24 -10.45 18.30
CA LYS A 88 7.14 -9.89 19.06
C LYS A 88 6.40 -8.80 18.28
N THR A 89 5.14 -8.58 18.66
CA THR A 89 4.29 -7.51 18.11
C THR A 89 4.99 -6.15 18.17
N GLY A 90 4.98 -5.44 17.04
CA GLY A 90 5.58 -4.11 16.95
C GLY A 90 5.94 -3.71 15.52
N PRO A 91 6.69 -2.60 15.36
CA PRO A 91 7.09 -2.09 14.04
C PRO A 91 7.86 -3.10 13.20
N LYS A 92 8.69 -3.95 13.84
CA LYS A 92 9.44 -5.02 13.17
C LYS A 92 8.48 -6.02 12.51
N LEU A 93 7.54 -6.58 13.27
CA LEU A 93 6.49 -7.46 12.74
C LEU A 93 5.70 -6.80 11.60
N GLY A 94 5.36 -5.51 11.73
CA GLY A 94 4.69 -4.76 10.68
C GLY A 94 5.46 -4.73 9.37
N ARG A 95 6.79 -4.50 9.42
CA ARG A 95 7.66 -4.53 8.24
C ARG A 95 7.70 -5.92 7.59
N ILE A 96 7.78 -6.95 8.41
CA ILE A 96 7.79 -8.35 7.95
C ILE A 96 6.50 -8.68 7.18
N ILE A 97 5.34 -8.33 7.74
CA ILE A 97 4.05 -8.55 7.09
C ILE A 97 3.96 -7.80 5.75
N VAL A 98 4.46 -6.56 5.71
CA VAL A 98 4.48 -5.74 4.50
C VAL A 98 5.35 -6.40 3.42
N GLU A 99 6.57 -6.81 3.76
CA GLU A 99 7.48 -7.46 2.82
C GLU A 99 6.95 -8.79 2.29
N LEU A 100 6.35 -9.63 3.14
CA LEU A 100 5.73 -10.87 2.71
C LEU A 100 4.57 -10.63 1.73
N LYS A 101 3.70 -9.66 2.05
CA LYS A 101 2.58 -9.28 1.17
C LYS A 101 3.06 -8.66 -0.13
N LYS A 102 4.15 -7.88 -0.11
CA LYS A 102 4.79 -7.34 -1.30
C LYS A 102 5.31 -8.47 -2.19
N ALA A 103 6.03 -9.43 -1.62
CA ALA A 103 6.53 -10.60 -2.34
C ALA A 103 5.40 -11.47 -2.93
N GLN A 104 4.28 -11.61 -2.21
CA GLN A 104 3.08 -12.30 -2.71
C GLN A 104 2.42 -11.54 -3.86
N PHE A 105 2.30 -10.22 -3.74
CA PHE A 105 1.76 -9.36 -4.78
C PHE A 105 2.61 -9.38 -6.06
N GLU A 106 3.93 -9.43 -5.94
CA GLU A 106 4.85 -9.54 -7.09
C GLU A 106 4.91 -10.96 -7.67
N GLY A 107 4.32 -11.95 -6.97
CA GLY A 107 4.32 -13.35 -7.41
C GLY A 107 5.63 -14.09 -7.15
N ARG A 108 6.52 -13.52 -6.32
CA ARG A 108 7.72 -14.19 -5.78
C ARG A 108 7.34 -15.28 -4.77
N VAL A 109 6.24 -15.07 -4.05
CA VAL A 109 5.69 -16.02 -3.08
C VAL A 109 4.28 -16.42 -3.52
N ARG A 110 4.03 -17.71 -3.72
CA ARG A 110 2.76 -18.21 -4.29
C ARG A 110 2.04 -19.24 -3.44
N SER A 111 2.74 -19.82 -2.47
CA SER A 111 2.21 -20.87 -1.58
C SER A 111 2.65 -20.62 -0.14
N LYS A 112 1.93 -21.24 0.80
CA LYS A 112 2.28 -21.21 2.23
C LYS A 112 3.71 -21.71 2.48
N ARG A 113 4.13 -22.77 1.78
CA ARG A 113 5.50 -23.30 1.84
C ARG A 113 6.53 -22.25 1.40
N SER A 114 6.34 -21.64 0.22
CA SER A 114 7.26 -20.59 -0.27
C SER A 114 7.27 -19.36 0.64
N ALA A 115 6.16 -19.08 1.34
CA ALA A 115 6.10 -17.99 2.31
C ALA A 115 6.99 -18.29 3.51
N ILE A 116 6.95 -19.50 4.05
CA ILE A 116 7.81 -19.91 5.16
C ILE A 116 9.29 -19.85 4.76
N GLU A 117 9.64 -20.34 3.56
CA GLU A 117 11.00 -20.29 3.02
C GLU A 117 11.47 -18.85 2.85
N PHE A 118 10.63 -17.97 2.30
CA PHE A 118 10.92 -16.54 2.16
C PHE A 118 11.18 -15.87 3.53
N MET A 119 10.38 -16.21 4.54
CA MET A 119 10.51 -15.66 5.89
C MET A 119 11.80 -16.10 6.57
N ARG A 120 12.21 -17.37 6.40
CA ARG A 120 13.49 -17.86 6.93
C ARG A 120 14.69 -17.16 6.30
N ALA A 121 14.60 -16.81 5.01
CA ALA A 121 15.67 -16.11 4.29
C ALA A 121 15.84 -14.63 4.68
N LEU A 122 14.87 -14.04 5.37
CA LEU A 122 14.87 -12.61 5.68
C LEU A 122 15.78 -12.20 6.86
N ASN A 123 16.56 -13.14 7.45
CA ASN A 123 17.52 -12.91 8.54
C ASN A 123 17.07 -11.82 9.53
N PHE A 124 16.02 -12.14 10.31
CA PHE A 124 15.41 -11.20 11.24
C PHE A 124 16.23 -10.98 12.51
#